data_AF-A0A841LAD3-F1
#
_entry.id   AF-A0A841LAD3-F1
#
_cell.length_a   1.000
_cell.length_b   1.000
_cell.length_c   1.000
_cell.angle_alpha   90.00
_cell.angle_beta   90.00
_cell.angle_gamma   90.00
#
_symmetry.space_group_name_H-M   'P 1'
#
loop_
_entity.id
_entity.type
_entity.pdbx_description
1 polymer ?
#
loop_
_entity_poly.entity_id
_entity_poly.type
_entity_poly.pdbx_seq_one_letter_code
_entity_poly.pdbx_strand_id
1 'polypeptide(L)'
;MSQIVAAIDLRVVQLEKQGVTGMALANQMMGHMADLQMIYNTASDRDLRKLCQRFPGFGRYAMLMEEVSEQNQTMAMSGTHPYGDLPDLPEPLKTALVHVLRAAADLERDFQATADDGRGDNQGRLTTARWRWADDLEKLIYQFQSAELPLQTQALVQQIIKATAERIGRMG
;
A
#
# COMPACT_ATOMS: atom_id res chain seq x y z
N MET A 1 17.51 -1.20 -3.55
CA MET A 1 16.70 -0.08 -4.08
C MET A 1 16.06 -0.41 -5.41
N SER A 2 16.80 -0.72 -6.49
CA SER A 2 16.19 -0.97 -7.81
C SER A 2 15.16 -2.09 -7.86
N GLN A 3 15.28 -3.14 -7.04
CA GLN A 3 14.29 -4.22 -6.97
C GLN A 3 12.94 -3.73 -6.42
N ILE A 4 12.95 -2.89 -5.37
CA ILE A 4 11.73 -2.32 -4.79
C ILE A 4 11.04 -1.42 -5.82
N VAL A 5 11.82 -0.57 -6.50
CA VAL A 5 11.31 0.31 -7.56
C VAL A 5 10.71 -0.50 -8.71
N ALA A 6 11.38 -1.57 -9.13
CA ALA A 6 10.88 -2.46 -10.18
C ALA A 6 9.57 -3.16 -9.79
N ALA A 7 9.43 -3.55 -8.52
CA ALA A 7 8.21 -4.18 -8.04
C ALA A 7 7.03 -3.19 -7.96
N ILE A 8 7.28 -1.96 -7.49
CA ILE A 8 6.29 -0.88 -7.52
C ILE A 8 5.86 -0.60 -8.96
N ASP A 9 6.82 -0.47 -9.87
CA ASP A 9 6.58 -0.26 -11.30
C ASP A 9 5.70 -1.35 -11.93
N LEU A 10 6.09 -2.61 -11.73
CA LEU A 10 5.34 -3.76 -12.22
C LEU A 10 3.91 -3.75 -11.67
N ARG A 11 3.74 -3.47 -10.38
CA ARG A 11 2.42 -3.43 -9.74
C ARG A 11 1.54 -2.34 -10.34
N VAL A 12 2.08 -1.13 -10.56
CA VAL A 12 1.36 -0.03 -11.21
C VAL A 12 0.92 -0.44 -12.61
N VAL A 13 1.82 -1.00 -13.42
CA VAL A 13 1.51 -1.46 -14.77
C VAL A 13 0.43 -2.55 -14.78
N GLN A 14 0.45 -3.48 -13.82
CA GLN A 14 -0.58 -4.51 -13.68
C GLN A 14 -1.95 -3.91 -13.35
N LEU A 15 -2.01 -2.93 -12.44
CA LEU A 15 -3.24 -2.27 -12.04
C LEU A 15 -3.82 -1.42 -13.17
N GLU A 16 -2.97 -0.68 -13.90
CA GLU A 16 -3.39 0.10 -15.06
C GLU A 16 -3.97 -0.78 -16.17
N LYS A 17 -3.38 -1.97 -16.42
CA LYS A 17 -3.93 -2.97 -17.36
C LYS A 17 -5.32 -3.47 -16.95
N GLN A 18 -5.66 -3.38 -15.66
CA GLN A 18 -6.99 -3.72 -15.13
C GLN A 18 -7.95 -2.52 -15.13
N GLY A 19 -7.52 -1.37 -15.68
CA GLY A 19 -8.30 -0.12 -15.70
C GLY A 19 -8.29 0.63 -14.37
N VAL A 20 -7.42 0.28 -13.43
CA VAL A 20 -7.31 0.97 -12.13
C VAL A 20 -6.36 2.16 -12.26
N THR A 21 -6.90 3.37 -12.11
CA THR A 21 -6.15 4.64 -12.26
C THR A 21 -6.52 5.65 -11.16
N GLY A 22 -5.78 6.76 -11.06
CA GLY A 22 -6.08 7.88 -10.15
C GLY A 22 -6.17 7.45 -8.68
N MET A 23 -7.15 7.98 -7.93
CA MET A 23 -7.33 7.66 -6.51
C MET A 23 -7.52 6.16 -6.23
N ALA A 24 -8.13 5.42 -7.16
CA ALA A 24 -8.27 3.97 -7.01
C ALA A 24 -6.89 3.28 -7.04
N LEU A 25 -5.98 3.74 -7.90
CA LEU A 25 -4.59 3.27 -7.92
C LEU A 25 -3.85 3.63 -6.63
N ALA A 26 -3.95 4.89 -6.16
CA ALA A 26 -3.33 5.33 -4.91
C ALA A 26 -3.76 4.46 -3.72
N ASN A 27 -5.07 4.20 -3.58
CA ASN A 27 -5.62 3.35 -2.53
C ASN A 27 -5.10 1.90 -2.62
N GLN A 28 -4.99 1.35 -3.84
CA GLN A 28 -4.48 0.00 -4.05
C GLN A 28 -2.97 -0.10 -3.76
N MET A 29 -2.22 1.00 -3.91
CA MET A 29 -0.78 1.05 -3.71
C MET A 29 -0.36 1.46 -2.28
N MET A 30 -1.30 1.72 -1.36
CA MET A 30 -0.98 2.21 0.00
C MET A 30 0.03 1.36 0.78
N GLY A 31 0.06 0.04 0.58
CA GLY A 31 1.05 -0.83 1.23
C GLY A 31 2.51 -0.51 0.82
N HIS A 32 2.70 0.13 -0.34
CA HIS A 32 4.01 0.54 -0.87
C HIS A 32 4.41 1.95 -0.42
N MET A 33 3.60 2.65 0.40
CA MET A 33 3.91 4.01 0.89
C MET A 33 5.21 4.09 1.70
N ALA A 34 5.46 3.10 2.57
CA ALA A 34 6.69 3.04 3.35
C ALA A 34 7.92 2.85 2.45
N ASP A 35 7.79 2.03 1.40
CA ASP A 35 8.83 1.82 0.41
C ASP A 35 9.09 3.10 -0.42
N LEU A 36 8.04 3.81 -0.80
CA LEU A 36 8.14 5.11 -1.47
C LEU A 36 8.84 6.16 -0.59
N GLN A 37 8.47 6.26 0.68
CA GLN A 37 9.08 7.19 1.63
C GLN A 37 10.57 6.86 1.86
N MET A 38 10.90 5.57 1.99
CA MET A 38 12.29 5.13 2.08
C MET A 38 13.08 5.54 0.83
N ILE A 39 12.51 5.37 -0.38
CA ILE A 39 13.16 5.78 -1.63
C ILE A 39 13.43 7.30 -1.63
N TYR A 40 12.45 8.13 -1.27
CA TYR A 40 12.63 9.58 -1.19
C TYR A 40 13.68 10.01 -0.16
N ASN A 41 13.76 9.33 0.98
CA ASN A 41 14.72 9.66 2.03
C ASN A 41 16.17 9.26 1.69
N THR A 42 16.37 8.35 0.72
CA THR A 42 17.68 7.72 0.47
C THR A 42 18.24 8.01 -0.92
N ALA A 43 17.41 8.30 -1.91
CA ALA A 43 17.85 8.61 -3.26
C ALA A 43 18.06 10.11 -3.44
N SER A 44 19.12 10.49 -4.16
CA SER A 44 19.29 11.87 -4.63
C SER A 44 18.27 12.22 -5.71
N ASP A 45 17.95 13.50 -5.91
CA ASP A 45 17.08 13.94 -7.02
C ASP A 45 17.55 13.48 -8.40
N ARG A 46 18.87 13.36 -8.57
CA ARG A 46 19.46 12.84 -9.81
C ARG A 46 19.13 11.36 -9.98
N ASP A 47 19.21 10.58 -8.91
CA ASP A 47 18.94 9.14 -8.96
C ASP A 47 17.44 8.84 -9.00
N LEU A 48 16.60 9.62 -8.30
CA LEU A 48 15.14 9.57 -8.46
C LEU A 48 14.73 9.79 -9.91
N ARG A 49 15.29 10.81 -10.59
CA ARG A 49 15.01 11.03 -12.02
C ARG A 49 15.42 9.85 -12.90
N LYS A 50 16.58 9.23 -12.65
CA LYS A 50 16.98 8.01 -13.38
C LYS A 50 16.05 6.84 -13.10
N LEU A 51 15.58 6.69 -11.86
CA LEU A 51 14.64 5.64 -11.47
C LEU A 51 13.29 5.84 -12.18
N CYS A 52 12.73 7.04 -12.20
CA CYS A 52 11.48 7.33 -12.92
C CYS A 52 11.60 7.11 -14.43
N GLN A 53 12.77 7.40 -15.03
CA GLN A 53 13.02 7.13 -16.45
C GLN A 53 13.13 5.63 -16.74
N ARG A 54 13.79 4.88 -15.85
CA ARG A 54 13.99 3.44 -16.00
C ARG A 54 12.72 2.64 -15.69
N PHE A 55 11.88 3.14 -14.81
CA PHE A 55 10.68 2.49 -14.28
C PHE A 55 9.49 3.47 -14.38
N PRO A 56 8.85 3.58 -15.55
CA PRO A 56 7.82 4.61 -15.80
C PRO A 56 6.57 4.48 -14.94
N GLY A 57 6.17 3.27 -14.55
CA GLY A 57 5.07 3.01 -13.61
C GLY A 57 5.39 3.50 -12.20
N PHE A 58 6.64 3.33 -11.74
CA PHE A 58 7.09 3.95 -10.50
C PHE A 58 6.99 5.48 -10.57
N GLY A 59 7.45 6.08 -11.69
CA GLY A 59 7.33 7.52 -11.91
C GLY A 59 5.90 8.04 -11.87
N ARG A 60 4.94 7.30 -12.45
CA ARG A 60 3.51 7.64 -12.38
C ARG A 60 2.96 7.56 -10.96
N TYR A 61 3.34 6.53 -10.20
CA TYR A 61 2.91 6.42 -8.81
C TYR A 61 3.49 7.52 -7.92
N ALA A 62 4.77 7.85 -8.09
CA ALA A 62 5.43 8.94 -7.38
C ALA A 62 4.69 10.28 -7.59
N MET A 63 4.36 10.61 -8.85
CA MET A 63 3.63 11.81 -9.23
C MET A 63 2.19 11.82 -8.68
N LEU A 64 1.49 10.69 -8.78
CA LEU A 64 0.14 10.55 -8.21
C LEU A 64 0.14 10.80 -6.69
N MET A 65 1.14 10.30 -5.96
CA MET A 65 1.23 10.52 -4.52
C MET A 65 1.60 11.97 -4.16
N GLU A 66 2.37 12.66 -5.01
CA GLU A 66 2.64 14.09 -4.88
C GLU A 66 1.34 14.89 -5.07
N GLU A 67 0.57 14.63 -6.13
CA GLU A 67 -0.73 15.26 -6.38
C GLU A 67 -1.71 15.03 -5.21
N VAL A 68 -1.78 13.80 -4.68
CA VAL A 68 -2.60 13.47 -3.50
C VAL A 68 -2.14 14.25 -2.27
N SER A 69 -0.83 14.41 -2.07
CA SER A 69 -0.29 15.19 -0.96
C SER A 69 -0.65 16.67 -1.07
N GLU A 70 -0.47 17.26 -2.25
CA GLU A 70 -0.80 18.67 -2.53
C GLU A 70 -2.30 18.94 -2.34
N GLN A 71 -3.15 18.03 -2.84
CA GLN A 71 -4.60 18.12 -2.65
C GLN A 71 -4.96 18.05 -1.17
N ASN A 72 -4.43 17.07 -0.43
CA ASN A 72 -4.68 16.94 1.01
C ASN A 72 -4.23 18.17 1.78
N GLN A 73 -3.06 18.73 1.46
CA GLN A 73 -2.57 19.97 2.08
C GLN A 73 -3.48 21.16 1.77
N THR A 74 -3.92 21.33 0.52
CA THR A 74 -4.83 22.39 0.11
C THR A 74 -6.18 22.27 0.84
N MET A 75 -6.72 21.06 0.93
CA MET A 75 -7.98 20.80 1.64
C MET A 75 -7.84 21.03 3.15
N ALA A 76 -6.70 20.66 3.75
CA ALA A 76 -6.41 20.93 5.16
C ALA A 76 -6.32 22.45 5.44
N MET A 77 -5.60 23.20 4.61
CA MET A 77 -5.46 24.66 4.76
C MET A 77 -6.78 25.41 4.59
N SER A 78 -7.66 24.92 3.72
CA SER A 78 -8.98 25.52 3.46
C SER A 78 -10.08 25.02 4.41
N GLY A 79 -9.77 24.07 5.31
CA GLY A 79 -10.75 23.47 6.22
C GLY A 79 -11.80 22.60 5.50
N THR A 80 -11.51 22.13 4.29
CA THR A 80 -12.43 21.32 3.47
C THR A 80 -12.06 19.84 3.44
N HIS A 81 -11.04 19.43 4.20
CA HIS A 81 -10.59 18.04 4.22
C HIS A 81 -11.71 17.13 4.75
N PRO A 82 -12.11 16.08 4.01
CA PRO A 82 -13.27 15.23 4.35
C PRO A 82 -13.10 14.46 5.66
N TYR A 83 -11.86 14.40 6.15
CA TYR A 83 -11.47 13.74 7.39
C TYR A 83 -10.81 14.70 8.39
N GLY A 84 -10.92 16.03 8.18
CA GLY A 84 -10.24 17.03 9.02
C GLY A 84 -10.67 17.01 10.49
N ASP A 85 -11.89 16.55 10.75
CA ASP A 85 -12.45 16.45 12.11
C ASP A 85 -12.25 15.07 12.76
N LEU A 86 -11.66 14.10 12.03
CA LEU A 86 -11.43 12.77 12.59
C LEU A 86 -10.23 12.79 13.54
N PRO A 87 -10.31 12.11 14.70
CA PRO A 87 -9.18 11.99 15.60
C PRO A 87 -8.08 11.13 14.96
N ASP A 88 -6.85 11.40 15.36
CA ASP A 88 -5.72 10.53 15.03
C ASP A 88 -5.96 9.11 15.52
N LEU A 89 -5.53 8.13 14.72
CA LEU A 89 -5.55 6.75 15.14
C LEU A 89 -4.59 6.54 16.33
N PRO A 90 -5.02 5.87 17.41
CA PRO A 90 -4.14 5.47 18.49
C PRO A 90 -2.91 4.75 17.95
N GLU A 91 -1.73 5.09 18.48
CA GLU A 91 -0.44 4.61 17.94
C GLU A 91 -0.35 3.06 17.83
N PRO A 92 -0.87 2.26 18.79
CA PRO A 92 -0.91 0.80 18.64
C PRO A 92 -1.72 0.33 17.41
N LEU A 93 -2.88 0.96 17.16
CA LEU A 93 -3.74 0.63 16.01
C LEU A 93 -3.10 1.07 14.69
N LYS A 94 -2.51 2.27 14.68
CA LYS A 94 -1.77 2.78 13.52
C LYS A 94 -0.60 1.86 13.17
N THR A 95 0.17 1.44 14.17
CA THR A 95 1.29 0.51 14.00
C THR A 95 0.82 -0.84 13.44
N ALA A 96 -0.24 -1.41 14.00
CA ALA A 96 -0.80 -2.67 13.55
C ALA A 96 -1.36 -2.58 12.11
N LEU A 97 -2.03 -1.48 11.76
CA LEU A 97 -2.52 -1.23 10.41
C LEU A 97 -1.37 -1.13 9.40
N VAL A 98 -0.33 -0.34 9.71
CA VAL A 98 0.86 -0.22 8.86
C VAL A 98 1.56 -1.56 8.69
N HIS A 99 1.68 -2.36 9.75
CA HIS A 99 2.25 -3.70 9.69
C HIS A 99 1.48 -4.61 8.72
N VAL A 100 0.16 -4.69 8.83
CA VAL A 100 -0.68 -5.51 7.95
C VAL A 100 -0.61 -5.05 6.49
N LEU A 101 -0.62 -3.75 6.23
CA LEU A 101 -0.51 -3.20 4.87
C LEU A 101 0.87 -3.44 4.25
N ARG A 102 1.93 -3.34 5.05
CA ARG A 102 3.29 -3.63 4.60
C ARG A 102 3.47 -5.12 4.30
N ALA A 103 3.03 -5.99 5.20
CA ALA A 103 3.08 -7.43 4.98
C ALA A 103 2.26 -7.86 3.75
N ALA A 104 1.15 -7.17 3.46
CA ALA A 104 0.42 -7.34 2.21
C ALA A 104 1.25 -6.97 0.98
N ALA A 105 1.92 -5.82 0.99
CA ALA A 105 2.80 -5.41 -0.11
C ALA A 105 3.99 -6.37 -0.29
N ASP A 106 4.59 -6.87 0.80
CA ASP A 106 5.64 -7.90 0.75
C ASP A 106 5.14 -9.19 0.08
N LEU A 107 3.93 -9.66 0.45
CA LEU A 107 3.29 -10.81 -0.20
C LEU A 107 3.07 -10.57 -1.69
N GLU A 108 2.56 -9.41 -2.08
CA GLU A 108 2.38 -9.06 -3.50
C GLU A 108 3.70 -9.14 -4.27
N ARG A 109 4.79 -8.62 -3.68
CA ARG A 109 6.13 -8.69 -4.28
C ARG A 109 6.60 -10.14 -4.42
N ASP A 110 6.42 -10.96 -3.40
CA ASP A 110 6.83 -12.38 -3.45
C ASP A 110 6.00 -13.18 -4.46
N PHE A 111 4.70 -12.90 -4.60
CA PHE A 111 3.86 -13.49 -5.66
C PHE A 111 4.34 -13.08 -7.05
N GLN A 112 4.65 -11.79 -7.26
CA GLN A 112 5.19 -11.29 -8.53
C GLN A 112 6.52 -11.95 -8.89
N ALA A 113 7.46 -12.05 -7.95
CA ALA A 113 8.75 -12.68 -8.19
C ALA A 113 8.62 -14.17 -8.55
N THR A 114 7.66 -14.88 -7.96
CA THR A 114 7.44 -16.31 -8.23
C THR A 114 6.82 -16.56 -9.60
N ALA A 115 5.99 -15.64 -10.09
CA ALA A 115 5.44 -15.70 -11.44
C ALA A 115 6.53 -15.57 -12.53
N ASP A 116 7.62 -14.84 -12.23
CA ASP A 116 8.76 -14.67 -13.14
C ASP A 116 9.75 -15.86 -13.09
N ASP A 117 9.96 -16.48 -11.93
CA ASP A 117 11.00 -17.52 -11.72
C ASP A 117 10.50 -18.99 -11.83
N GLY A 118 9.19 -19.22 -11.85
CA GLY A 118 8.56 -20.49 -12.18
C GLY A 118 9.14 -21.75 -11.51
N ARG A 119 9.17 -21.85 -10.17
CA ARG A 119 9.56 -23.10 -9.45
C ARG A 119 8.89 -23.27 -8.08
N GLY A 120 8.48 -24.51 -7.79
CA GLY A 120 7.53 -24.94 -6.75
C GLY A 120 7.98 -25.00 -5.27
N ASP A 121 9.13 -24.42 -4.88
CA ASP A 121 9.51 -24.31 -3.45
C ASP A 121 9.00 -23.00 -2.80
N ASN A 122 8.80 -21.95 -3.60
CA ASN A 122 8.25 -20.69 -3.09
C ASN A 122 6.79 -20.79 -2.65
N GLN A 123 6.05 -21.79 -3.14
CA GLN A 123 4.62 -21.90 -2.88
C GLN A 123 4.30 -22.25 -1.41
N GLY A 124 5.10 -23.10 -0.77
CA GLY A 124 4.95 -23.41 0.67
C GLY A 124 5.25 -22.20 1.55
N ARG A 125 6.30 -21.44 1.19
CA ARG A 125 6.68 -20.19 1.86
C ARG A 125 5.60 -19.11 1.71
N LEU A 126 5.10 -18.90 0.49
CA LEU A 126 4.01 -17.97 0.18
C LEU A 126 2.72 -18.33 0.92
N THR A 127 2.37 -19.62 0.97
CA THR A 127 1.21 -20.11 1.71
C THR A 127 1.35 -19.78 3.20
N THR A 128 2.52 -20.05 3.78
CA THR A 128 2.81 -19.77 5.20
C THR A 128 2.75 -18.27 5.50
N ALA A 129 3.35 -17.44 4.64
CA ALA A 129 3.33 -15.98 4.77
C ALA A 129 1.91 -15.42 4.65
N ARG A 130 1.08 -15.98 3.75
CA ARG A 130 -0.34 -15.63 3.61
C ARG A 130 -1.16 -15.97 4.84
N TRP A 131 -0.98 -17.15 5.42
CA TRP A 131 -1.65 -17.54 6.65
C TRP A 131 -1.30 -16.62 7.81
N ARG A 132 -0.01 -16.29 7.96
CA ARG A 132 0.45 -15.35 8.99
C ARG A 132 -0.15 -13.97 8.80
N TRP A 133 -0.19 -13.48 7.56
CA TRP A 133 -0.81 -12.20 7.24
C TRP A 133 -2.32 -12.19 7.55
N ALA A 134 -3.03 -13.28 7.27
CA ALA A 134 -4.45 -13.41 7.59
C ALA A 134 -4.73 -13.38 9.10
N ASP A 135 -3.89 -14.05 9.90
CA ASP A 135 -3.96 -14.03 11.36
C ASP A 135 -3.65 -12.63 11.94
N ASP A 136 -2.63 -11.95 11.41
CA ASP A 136 -2.33 -10.56 11.76
C ASP A 136 -3.50 -9.62 11.39
N LEU A 137 -4.18 -9.87 10.28
CA LEU A 137 -5.35 -9.11 9.85
C LEU A 137 -6.56 -9.33 10.77
N GLU A 138 -6.86 -10.57 11.17
CA GLU A 138 -7.94 -10.84 12.12
C GLU A 138 -7.70 -10.14 13.47
N LYS A 139 -6.46 -10.18 13.97
CA LYS A 139 -6.08 -9.45 15.18
C LYS A 139 -6.30 -7.95 15.04
N LEU A 140 -5.93 -7.37 13.89
CA LEU A 140 -6.17 -5.96 13.61
C LEU A 140 -7.66 -5.62 13.62
N ILE A 141 -8.49 -6.45 12.97
CA ILE A 141 -9.95 -6.25 12.94
C ILE A 141 -10.52 -6.28 14.36
N TYR A 142 -10.11 -7.24 15.19
CA TYR A 142 -10.53 -7.32 16.59
C TYR A 142 -10.13 -6.07 17.39
N GLN A 143 -8.88 -5.60 17.22
CA GLN A 143 -8.40 -4.39 17.88
C GLN A 143 -9.23 -3.15 17.48
N PHE A 144 -9.54 -2.99 16.20
CA PHE A 144 -10.38 -1.89 15.71
C PHE A 144 -11.83 -1.97 16.23
N GLN A 145 -12.40 -3.18 16.34
CA GLN A 145 -13.74 -3.38 16.91
C GLN A 145 -13.79 -3.09 18.42
N SER A 146 -12.71 -3.38 19.14
CA SER A 146 -12.59 -3.10 20.57
C SER A 146 -12.27 -1.64 20.90
N ALA A 147 -11.86 -0.86 19.90
CA ALA A 147 -11.47 0.52 20.08
C ALA A 147 -12.68 1.46 20.02
N GLU A 148 -12.73 2.43 20.94
CA GLU A 148 -13.72 3.51 20.93
C GLU A 148 -13.37 4.55 19.86
N LEU A 149 -13.53 4.19 18.59
CA LEU A 149 -13.28 5.06 17.44
C LEU A 149 -14.59 5.49 16.76
N PRO A 150 -14.64 6.70 16.17
CA PRO A 150 -15.77 7.13 15.35
C PRO A 150 -16.09 6.12 14.23
N LEU A 151 -17.38 5.92 13.95
CA LEU A 151 -17.83 4.99 12.90
C LEU A 151 -17.22 5.29 11.54
N GLN A 152 -17.01 6.56 11.22
CA GLN A 152 -16.38 6.99 9.97
C GLN A 152 -14.92 6.51 9.87
N THR A 153 -14.14 6.61 10.96
CA THR A 153 -12.77 6.08 11.03
C THR A 153 -12.76 4.56 10.83
N GLN A 154 -13.69 3.85 11.48
CA GLN A 154 -13.80 2.40 11.30
C GLN A 154 -14.14 2.01 9.86
N ALA A 155 -15.10 2.70 9.23
CA ALA A 155 -15.52 2.44 7.86
C ALA A 155 -14.38 2.64 6.85
N LEU A 156 -13.58 3.71 7.02
CA LEU A 156 -12.42 3.98 6.18
C LEU A 156 -11.39 2.85 6.26
N VAL A 157 -11.02 2.44 7.49
CA VAL A 157 -10.04 1.37 7.68
C VAL A 157 -10.57 0.03 7.16
N GLN A 158 -11.85 -0.28 7.38
CA GLN A 158 -12.47 -1.50 6.86
C GLN A 158 -12.47 -1.56 5.34
N GLN A 159 -12.73 -0.45 4.65
CA GLN A 159 -12.68 -0.39 3.19
C GLN A 159 -11.27 -0.73 2.68
N ILE A 160 -10.24 -0.18 3.31
CA ILE A 160 -8.83 -0.41 2.97
C ILE A 160 -8.44 -1.87 3.19
N ILE A 161 -8.80 -2.41 4.37
CA ILE A 161 -8.55 -3.80 4.73
C ILE A 161 -9.23 -4.76 3.75
N LYS A 162 -10.51 -4.53 3.46
CA LYS A 162 -11.30 -5.38 2.55
C LYS A 162 -10.69 -5.40 1.16
N ALA A 163 -10.37 -4.23 0.62
CA ALA A 163 -9.73 -4.12 -0.70
C ALA A 163 -8.38 -4.85 -0.74
N THR A 164 -7.60 -4.79 0.33
CA THR A 164 -6.31 -5.49 0.46
C THR A 164 -6.49 -7.01 0.53
N ALA A 165 -7.47 -7.49 1.30
CA ALA A 165 -7.78 -8.91 1.42
C ALA A 165 -8.30 -9.53 0.13
N GLU A 166 -9.22 -8.85 -0.57
CA GLU A 166 -9.70 -9.30 -1.89
C GLU A 166 -8.58 -9.35 -2.92
N ARG A 167 -7.59 -8.45 -2.81
CA ARG A 167 -6.44 -8.42 -3.70
C ARG A 167 -5.49 -9.59 -3.47
N ILE A 168 -5.04 -9.81 -2.23
CA ILE A 168 -4.21 -10.98 -1.89
C ILE A 168 -4.97 -12.27 -2.21
N GLY A 169 -6.28 -12.27 -1.95
CA GLY A 169 -7.26 -13.27 -2.36
C GLY A 169 -7.01 -13.84 -3.75
N ARG A 170 -6.89 -12.94 -4.74
CA ARG A 170 -6.78 -13.25 -6.17
C ARG A 170 -5.38 -13.64 -6.68
N MET A 171 -4.34 -13.51 -5.85
CA MET A 171 -2.95 -13.73 -6.26
C MET A 171 -2.41 -15.14 -5.96
N GLY A 172 -3.21 -16.00 -5.33
CA GLY A 172 -2.94 -17.43 -5.11
C GLY A 172 -4.09 -18.27 -5.62
#